data_AF-A0A183E7Z2-F1
#
_entry.id   AF-A0A183E7Z2-F1
#
_cell.length_a   1.000
_cell.length_b   1.000
_cell.length_c   1.000
_cell.angle_alpha   90.00
_cell.angle_beta   90.00
_cell.angle_gamma   90.00
#
_symmetry.space_group_name_H-M   'P 1'
#
loop_
_entity.id
_entity.type
_entity.pdbx_description
1 polymer ?
#
loop_
_entity_poly.entity_id
_entity_poly.type
_entity_poly.pdbx_seq_one_letter_code
_entity_poly.pdbx_strand_id
1 'polypeptide(L)'
;LVLAVGVDAAFLLLHEWFTSAELDPSSRLNSVLVEIGPSVTLTSFTNICAFMVGSFLSPYAIREFCYCSALALTLDWIFQFLVFSPILLKFHFCSFNVPEKSNEMIILLSFLVSYWTYSFYFVFRMNENFTPQKTIQSSSFLTHSLPALEEVSSLNPFSFHAFFATV
;
A
#
# COMPACT_ATOMS: atom_id res chain seq x y z
N LEU A 1 1.77 1.26 -5.89
CA LEU A 1 1.51 0.29 -4.81
C LEU A 1 2.42 -0.93 -4.94
N VAL A 2 2.22 -1.77 -5.96
CA VAL A 2 3.00 -3.00 -6.17
C VAL A 2 4.51 -2.75 -6.15
N LEU A 3 4.99 -1.73 -6.87
CA LEU A 3 6.41 -1.35 -6.86
C LEU A 3 6.97 -1.05 -5.45
N ALA A 4 6.19 -0.38 -4.59
CA ALA A 4 6.67 -0.05 -3.25
C ALA A 4 6.84 -1.31 -2.39
N VAL A 5 5.90 -2.26 -2.52
CA VAL A 5 5.95 -3.54 -1.79
C VAL A 5 7.08 -4.43 -2.33
N GLY A 6 7.24 -4.52 -3.65
CA GLY A 6 8.30 -5.33 -4.26
C GLY A 6 9.71 -4.79 -3.99
N VAL A 7 9.88 -3.46 -4.02
CA VAL A 7 11.17 -2.83 -3.67
C VAL A 7 11.54 -3.04 -2.21
N ASP A 8 10.57 -3.02 -1.29
CA ASP A 8 10.81 -3.32 0.13
C ASP A 8 11.35 -4.74 0.33
N ALA A 9 10.70 -5.73 -0.28
CA ALA A 9 11.14 -7.12 -0.26
C ALA A 9 12.54 -7.32 -0.87
N ALA A 10 12.82 -6.65 -2.00
CA ALA A 10 14.13 -6.68 -2.65
C ALA A 10 15.23 -6.00 -1.84
N PHE A 11 14.91 -4.87 -1.20
CA PHE A 11 15.85 -4.15 -0.36
C PHE A 11 16.25 -4.96 0.87
N LEU A 12 15.29 -5.64 1.49
CA LEU A 12 15.52 -6.48 2.67
C LEU A 12 16.44 -7.69 2.34
N LEU A 13 16.23 -8.34 1.20
CA LEU A 13 17.12 -9.40 0.70
C LEU A 13 18.52 -8.89 0.35
N LEU A 14 18.62 -7.70 -0.26
CA LEU A 14 19.91 -7.07 -0.57
C LEU A 14 20.67 -6.66 0.70
N HIS A 15 19.96 -6.13 1.69
CA HIS A 15 20.56 -5.72 2.96
C HIS A 15 21.24 -6.91 3.63
N GLU A 16 20.55 -8.04 3.73
CA GLU A 16 21.11 -9.26 4.32
C GLU A 16 22.25 -9.85 3.48
N TRP A 17 22.14 -9.76 2.15
CA TRP A 17 23.23 -10.14 1.23
C TRP A 17 24.51 -9.33 1.45
N PHE A 18 24.39 -8.04 1.79
CA PHE A 18 25.55 -7.17 2.05
C PHE A 18 26.13 -7.32 3.47
N THR A 19 25.30 -7.70 4.43
CA THR A 19 25.71 -8.02 5.81
C THR A 19 26.38 -9.39 5.90
N SER A 20 25.99 -10.36 5.06
CA SER A 20 26.54 -11.71 5.09
C SER A 20 28.03 -11.74 4.66
N ALA A 21 28.86 -12.34 5.50
CA ALA A 21 30.33 -12.40 5.34
C ALA A 21 30.82 -13.67 4.61
N GLU A 22 29.93 -14.51 4.06
CA GLU A 22 30.34 -15.75 3.40
C GLU A 22 31.10 -15.52 2.09
N LEU A 23 32.18 -16.29 1.88
CA LEU A 23 33.07 -16.19 0.73
C LEU A 23 32.54 -16.89 -0.53
N ASP A 24 31.78 -17.98 -0.37
CA ASP A 24 31.20 -18.70 -1.51
C ASP A 24 29.81 -18.12 -1.85
N PRO A 25 29.57 -17.61 -3.07
CA PRO A 25 28.31 -16.95 -3.41
C PRO A 25 27.09 -17.87 -3.32
N SER A 26 27.25 -19.16 -3.61
CA SER A 26 26.13 -20.13 -3.56
C SER A 26 25.74 -20.45 -2.12
N SER A 27 26.74 -20.71 -1.27
CA SER A 27 26.53 -20.88 0.18
C SER A 27 25.93 -19.62 0.81
N ARG A 28 26.47 -18.44 0.44
CA ARG A 28 25.97 -17.14 0.93
C ARG A 28 24.50 -16.94 0.61
N LEU A 29 24.08 -17.22 -0.63
CA LEU A 29 22.69 -17.04 -1.02
C LEU A 29 21.78 -17.99 -0.26
N ASN A 30 22.21 -19.24 -0.06
CA ASN A 30 21.44 -20.19 0.72
C ASN A 30 21.27 -19.73 2.16
N SER A 31 22.33 -19.27 2.82
CA SER A 31 22.26 -18.73 4.18
C SER A 31 21.30 -17.54 4.26
N VAL A 32 21.43 -16.58 3.34
CA VAL A 32 20.55 -15.39 3.28
C VAL A 32 19.08 -15.80 3.06
N LEU A 33 18.80 -16.69 2.11
CA LEU A 33 17.43 -17.15 1.84
C LEU A 33 16.82 -17.94 2.99
N VAL A 34 17.62 -18.73 3.71
CA VAL A 34 17.15 -19.48 4.88
C VAL A 34 16.81 -18.54 6.04
N GLU A 35 17.59 -17.49 6.24
CA GLU A 35 17.38 -16.53 7.32
C GLU A 35 16.24 -15.54 7.02
N ILE A 36 16.26 -14.90 5.84
CA ILE A 36 15.33 -13.81 5.52
C ILE A 36 14.16 -14.23 4.64
N GLY A 37 14.28 -15.32 3.89
CA GLY A 37 13.25 -15.81 2.96
C GLY A 37 11.89 -16.09 3.62
N PRO A 38 11.82 -16.68 4.84
CA PRO A 38 10.56 -16.85 5.55
C PRO A 38 9.86 -15.52 5.88
N SER A 39 10.63 -14.49 6.27
CA SER A 39 10.10 -13.17 6.62
C SER A 39 9.52 -12.45 5.39
N VAL A 40 10.26 -12.47 4.28
CA VAL A 40 9.81 -11.91 2.99
C VAL A 40 8.56 -12.63 2.51
N THR A 41 8.54 -13.96 2.57
CA THR A 41 7.39 -14.78 2.13
C THR A 41 6.15 -14.48 2.97
N LEU A 42 6.29 -14.38 4.30
CA LEU A 42 5.18 -14.05 5.18
C LEU A 42 4.61 -12.66 4.89
N THR A 43 5.48 -11.67 4.66
CA THR A 43 5.07 -10.30 4.34
C THR A 43 4.37 -10.21 2.98
N SER A 44 4.93 -10.84 1.94
CA SER A 44 4.27 -10.91 0.62
C SER A 44 2.94 -11.66 0.69
N PHE A 45 2.88 -12.79 1.41
CA PHE A 45 1.66 -13.59 1.56
C PHE A 45 0.55 -12.81 2.26
N THR A 46 0.85 -12.17 3.39
CA THR A 46 -0.12 -11.36 4.12
C THR A 46 -0.61 -10.17 3.28
N ASN A 47 0.26 -9.52 2.49
CA ASN A 47 -0.16 -8.49 1.53
C ASN A 47 -1.12 -9.03 0.46
N ILE A 48 -0.81 -10.18 -0.16
CA ILE A 48 -1.69 -10.82 -1.15
C ILE A 48 -3.04 -11.17 -0.51
N CYS A 49 -3.04 -11.76 0.68
CA CYS A 49 -4.27 -12.06 1.42
C CYS A 49 -5.08 -10.80 1.75
N ALA A 50 -4.43 -9.72 2.16
CA ALA A 50 -5.11 -8.46 2.45
C ALA A 50 -5.81 -7.88 1.21
N PHE A 51 -5.15 -7.88 0.05
CA PHE A 51 -5.79 -7.47 -1.20
C PHE A 51 -6.87 -8.43 -1.69
N MET A 52 -6.69 -9.73 -1.46
CA MET A 52 -7.68 -10.74 -1.81
C MET A 52 -8.96 -10.60 -0.97
N VAL A 53 -8.81 -10.53 0.36
CA VAL A 53 -9.92 -10.24 1.29
C VAL A 53 -10.55 -8.88 0.98
N GLY A 54 -9.72 -7.87 0.69
CA GLY A 54 -10.16 -6.57 0.21
C GLY A 54 -11.01 -6.67 -1.06
N SER A 55 -10.66 -7.55 -2.01
CA SER A 55 -11.47 -7.74 -3.23
C SER A 55 -12.84 -8.37 -2.94
N PHE A 56 -12.95 -9.26 -1.95
CA PHE A 56 -14.24 -9.84 -1.57
C PHE A 56 -15.16 -8.85 -0.85
N LEU A 57 -14.61 -7.97 -0.02
CA LEU A 57 -15.37 -7.03 0.81
C LEU A 57 -15.63 -5.67 0.11
N SER A 58 -14.88 -5.35 -0.95
CA SER A 58 -14.95 -4.02 -1.57
C SER A 58 -16.13 -3.85 -2.54
N PRO A 59 -16.65 -2.60 -2.68
CA PRO A 59 -17.60 -2.25 -3.74
C PRO A 59 -17.05 -2.54 -5.14
N TYR A 60 -17.95 -2.76 -6.10
CA TYR A 60 -17.61 -3.13 -7.49
C TYR A 60 -16.54 -2.23 -8.14
N ALA A 61 -16.57 -0.93 -7.86
CA ALA A 61 -15.61 0.04 -8.42
C ALA A 61 -14.14 -0.18 -8.00
N ILE A 62 -13.88 -0.77 -6.83
CA ILE A 62 -12.53 -0.97 -6.28
C ILE A 62 -12.09 -2.44 -6.40
N ARG A 63 -13.05 -3.36 -6.57
CA ARG A 63 -12.81 -4.80 -6.61
C ARG A 63 -11.83 -5.22 -7.71
N GLU A 64 -11.99 -4.69 -8.91
CA GLU A 64 -11.09 -4.99 -10.04
C GLU A 64 -9.66 -4.53 -9.77
N PHE A 65 -9.49 -3.37 -9.11
CA PHE A 65 -8.18 -2.88 -8.69
C PHE A 65 -7.54 -3.80 -7.65
N CYS A 66 -8.32 -4.27 -6.65
CA CYS A 66 -7.83 -5.19 -5.64
C CYS A 66 -7.41 -6.54 -6.25
N TYR A 67 -8.18 -7.08 -7.20
CA TYR A 67 -7.85 -8.35 -7.86
C TYR A 67 -6.56 -8.22 -8.70
N CYS A 68 -6.44 -7.18 -9.52
CA CYS A 68 -5.23 -6.90 -10.28
C CYS A 68 -4.01 -6.71 -9.37
N SER A 69 -4.19 -6.03 -8.23
CA SER A 69 -3.11 -5.82 -7.26
C SER A 69 -2.68 -7.13 -6.59
N ALA A 70 -3.63 -7.98 -6.19
CA ALA A 70 -3.33 -9.29 -5.60
C ALA A 70 -2.55 -10.19 -6.58
N LEU A 71 -2.96 -10.22 -7.86
CA LEU A 71 -2.27 -10.98 -8.89
C LEU A 71 -0.87 -10.41 -9.17
N ALA A 72 -0.74 -9.09 -9.27
CA ALA A 72 0.55 -8.44 -9.47
C ALA A 72 1.52 -8.72 -8.30
N LEU A 73 1.06 -8.68 -7.05
CA LEU A 73 1.85 -9.02 -5.88
C LEU A 73 2.23 -10.51 -5.83
N THR A 74 1.36 -11.38 -6.33
CA THR A 74 1.67 -12.82 -6.45
C THR A 74 2.79 -13.05 -7.46
N LEU A 75 2.72 -12.39 -8.62
CA LEU A 75 3.77 -12.46 -9.63
C LEU A 75 5.08 -11.83 -9.15
N ASP A 76 5.01 -10.71 -8.43
CA ASP A 76 6.15 -10.04 -7.81
C ASP A 76 6.88 -10.99 -6.85
N TRP A 77 6.15 -11.67 -5.96
CA TRP A 77 6.72 -12.69 -5.06
C TRP A 77 7.39 -13.85 -5.83
N ILE A 78 6.78 -14.34 -6.91
CA ILE A 78 7.38 -15.40 -7.74
C ILE A 78 8.67 -14.91 -8.42
N PHE A 79 8.66 -13.70 -8.99
CA PHE A 79 9.83 -13.13 -9.65
C PHE A 79 10.94 -12.75 -8.66
N GLN A 80 10.61 -12.43 -7.42
CA GLN A 80 11.57 -12.23 -6.33
C GLN A 80 12.46 -13.47 -6.15
N PHE A 81 11.86 -14.67 -6.07
CA PHE A 81 12.65 -15.89 -5.87
C PHE A 81 13.27 -16.43 -7.17
N LEU A 82 12.58 -16.30 -8.31
CA LEU A 82 13.05 -16.88 -9.58
C LEU A 82 14.05 -16.00 -10.33
N VAL A 83 13.92 -14.68 -10.25
CA VAL A 83 14.71 -13.73 -11.05
C VAL A 83 15.67 -12.95 -10.17
N PHE A 84 15.20 -12.38 -9.06
CA PHE A 84 16.05 -11.53 -8.23
C PHE A 84 17.12 -12.34 -7.49
N SER A 85 16.77 -13.48 -6.90
CA SER A 85 17.72 -14.38 -6.21
C SER A 85 18.94 -14.80 -7.07
N PRO A 86 18.81 -15.32 -8.31
CA PRO A 86 19.97 -15.64 -9.13
C PRO A 86 20.72 -14.40 -9.66
N ILE A 87 20.07 -13.23 -9.75
CA ILE A 87 20.75 -11.97 -10.08
C ILE A 87 21.68 -11.56 -8.93
N LEU A 88 21.30 -11.79 -7.68
CA LEU A 88 22.15 -11.53 -6.51
C LEU A 88 23.45 -12.34 -6.57
N LEU A 89 23.42 -13.60 -7.00
CA LEU A 89 24.64 -14.42 -7.20
C LEU A 89 25.65 -13.76 -8.15
N LYS A 90 25.17 -13.02 -9.15
CA LYS A 90 26.04 -12.30 -10.09
C LYS A 90 26.58 -10.98 -9.49
N PHE A 91 25.94 -10.45 -8.46
CA PHE A 91 26.28 -9.18 -7.83
C PHE A 91 27.34 -9.39 -6.73
N HIS A 92 28.61 -9.45 -7.13
CA HIS A 92 29.75 -9.69 -6.25
C HIS A 92 30.25 -8.42 -5.51
N PHE A 93 29.78 -7.23 -5.86
CA PHE A 93 30.45 -5.99 -5.45
C PHE A 93 29.85 -5.34 -4.19
N CYS A 94 30.73 -5.23 -3.19
CA CYS A 94 30.69 -4.34 -2.02
C CYS A 94 29.90 -4.80 -0.80
N SER A 95 30.59 -5.36 0.19
CA SER A 95 30.07 -5.39 1.56
C SER A 95 30.03 -3.95 2.11
N PHE A 96 28.87 -3.54 2.61
CA PHE A 96 28.66 -2.24 3.26
C PHE A 96 28.44 -2.49 4.75
N ASN A 97 29.25 -1.86 5.60
CA ASN A 97 29.19 -2.07 7.04
C ASN A 97 28.05 -1.21 7.63
N VAL A 98 27.05 -1.85 8.22
CA VAL A 98 25.85 -1.19 8.77
C VAL A 98 26.15 -0.77 10.21
N PRO A 99 26.03 0.53 10.57
CA PRO A 99 26.29 0.97 11.93
C PRO A 99 25.20 0.50 12.90
N GLU A 100 25.61 -0.13 13.99
CA GLU A 100 24.75 -0.55 15.10
C GLU A 100 24.27 0.68 15.88
N LYS A 101 22.96 0.88 16.03
CA LYS A 101 22.39 2.01 16.77
C LYS A 101 21.64 1.54 18.01
N SER A 102 22.16 1.90 19.18
CA SER A 102 21.58 1.66 20.50
C SER A 102 21.37 2.98 21.25
N ASN A 103 20.27 3.06 22.02
CA ASN A 103 19.74 4.16 22.86
C ASN A 103 18.68 5.13 22.29
N GLU A 104 18.38 5.17 20.99
CA GLU A 104 17.31 6.08 20.47
C GLU A 104 15.91 5.45 20.38
N MET A 105 15.82 4.14 20.56
CA MET A 105 14.56 3.38 20.43
C MET A 105 13.50 3.82 21.45
N ILE A 106 13.91 4.15 22.69
CA ILE A 106 12.98 4.50 23.78
C ILE A 106 12.33 5.86 23.53
N ILE A 107 13.10 6.85 23.07
CA ILE A 107 12.58 8.19 22.75
C ILE A 107 11.62 8.10 21.57
N LEU A 108 11.99 7.35 20.52
CA LEU A 108 11.13 7.12 19.36
C LEU A 108 9.82 6.40 19.75
N LEU A 109 9.87 5.43 20.66
CA LEU A 109 8.67 4.76 21.19
C LEU A 109 7.71 5.74 21.88
N SER A 110 8.22 6.67 22.69
CA SER A 110 7.38 7.67 23.37
C SER A 110 6.66 8.60 22.39
N PHE A 111 7.35 9.03 21.33
CA PHE A 111 6.74 9.84 20.25
C PHE A 111 5.70 9.03 19.47
N LEU A 112 6.00 7.76 19.17
CA LEU A 112 5.11 6.85 18.45
C LEU A 112 3.79 6.65 19.20
N VAL A 113 3.86 6.36 20.52
CA VAL A 113 2.66 6.15 21.35
C VAL A 113 1.79 7.41 21.39
N SER A 114 2.41 8.58 21.56
CA SER A 114 1.69 9.85 21.53
C SER A 114 0.98 10.05 20.18
N TYR A 115 1.68 9.83 19.07
CA TYR A 115 1.11 9.92 17.72
C TYR A 115 -0.08 8.96 17.49
N TRP A 116 0.02 7.71 17.96
CA TRP A 116 -1.08 6.74 17.86
C TRP A 116 -2.32 7.20 18.62
N THR A 117 -2.15 7.74 19.84
CA THR A 117 -3.30 8.24 20.62
C THR A 117 -3.98 9.46 19.96
N TYR A 118 -3.20 10.39 19.41
CA TYR A 118 -3.75 11.53 18.64
C TYR A 118 -4.47 11.07 17.37
N SER A 119 -3.89 10.13 16.62
CA SER A 119 -4.52 9.58 15.41
C SER A 119 -5.82 8.86 15.74
N PHE A 120 -5.86 8.05 16.81
CA PHE A 120 -7.07 7.40 17.26
C PHE A 120 -8.16 8.42 17.61
N TYR A 121 -7.82 9.44 18.41
CA TYR A 121 -8.76 10.52 18.73
C TYR A 121 -9.31 11.22 17.47
N PHE A 122 -8.46 11.45 16.46
CA PHE A 122 -8.86 12.09 15.20
C PHE A 122 -9.74 11.18 14.33
N VAL A 123 -9.48 9.86 14.30
CA VAL A 123 -10.32 8.88 13.60
C VAL A 123 -11.74 8.86 14.17
N PHE A 124 -11.92 8.94 15.49
CA PHE A 124 -13.26 9.06 16.10
C PHE A 124 -13.99 10.36 15.74
N ARG A 125 -13.26 11.39 15.31
CA ARG A 125 -13.82 12.66 14.83
C ARG A 125 -14.01 12.69 13.31
N MET A 126 -13.72 11.62 12.58
CA MET A 126 -13.83 11.59 11.13
C MET A 126 -15.31 11.59 10.71
N ASN A 127 -15.72 12.65 10.00
CA ASN A 127 -17.07 12.75 9.43
C ASN A 127 -17.02 12.42 7.94
N GLU A 128 -17.91 11.54 7.48
CA GLU A 128 -17.97 11.08 6.09
C GLU A 128 -18.70 12.09 5.18
N ASN A 129 -17.98 13.12 4.72
CA ASN A 129 -18.53 14.10 3.77
C ASN A 129 -18.09 13.78 2.34
N PHE A 130 -18.83 12.90 1.66
CA PHE A 130 -18.71 12.62 0.23
C PHE A 130 -19.42 13.70 -0.60
N THR A 131 -18.94 14.94 -0.55
CA THR A 131 -19.49 16.01 -1.38
C THR A 131 -19.11 15.75 -2.85
N PRO A 132 -20.04 15.76 -3.81
CA PRO A 132 -19.78 15.50 -5.23
C PRO A 132 -18.71 16.41 -5.83
N GLN A 133 -18.52 17.61 -5.27
CA GLN A 133 -17.47 18.56 -5.61
C GLN A 133 -16.04 18.00 -5.47
N LYS A 134 -15.80 17.01 -4.58
CA LYS A 134 -14.48 16.37 -4.43
C LYS A 134 -14.20 15.29 -5.48
N THR A 135 -15.24 14.80 -6.14
CA THR A 135 -15.14 13.74 -7.17
C THR A 135 -15.00 14.34 -8.57
N ILE A 136 -15.56 15.53 -8.76
CA ILE A 136 -15.50 16.26 -10.03
C ILE A 136 -14.20 17.07 -10.07
N GLN A 137 -13.53 17.08 -11.22
CA GLN A 137 -12.36 17.94 -11.43
C GLN A 137 -12.74 19.40 -11.08
N SER A 138 -11.96 20.03 -10.20
CA SER A 138 -12.28 21.36 -9.64
C SER A 138 -12.46 22.45 -10.70
N SER A 139 -11.88 22.27 -11.89
CA SER A 139 -12.01 23.17 -13.04
C SER A 139 -13.15 22.85 -14.00
N SER A 140 -13.96 21.81 -13.75
CA SER A 140 -15.05 21.46 -14.67
C SER A 140 -16.26 22.38 -14.49
N PHE A 141 -16.98 22.66 -15.58
CA PHE A 141 -18.19 23.48 -15.59
C PHE A 141 -19.25 22.99 -14.58
N LEU A 142 -19.35 21.67 -14.39
CA LEU A 142 -20.30 21.06 -13.45
C LEU A 142 -20.05 21.46 -11.99
N THR A 143 -18.78 21.66 -11.60
CA THR A 143 -18.42 22.08 -10.24
C THR A 143 -19.00 23.46 -9.90
N HIS A 144 -19.11 24.36 -10.89
CA HIS A 144 -19.71 25.67 -10.73
C HIS A 144 -21.24 25.66 -10.80
N SER A 145 -21.85 24.73 -11.55
CA SER A 145 -23.31 24.63 -11.67
C SER A 145 -23.98 23.87 -10.53
N LEU A 146 -23.28 22.98 -9.84
CA LEU A 146 -23.79 22.19 -8.72
C LEU A 146 -24.42 23.03 -7.58
N PRO A 147 -23.78 24.08 -7.05
CA PRO A 147 -24.37 24.84 -5.94
C PRO A 147 -25.67 25.55 -6.33
N ALA A 148 -25.80 26.01 -7.58
CA ALA A 148 -27.05 26.62 -8.08
C ALA A 148 -28.18 25.59 -8.24
N LEU A 149 -27.86 24.36 -8.64
CA LEU A 149 -28.83 23.27 -8.73
C LEU A 149 -29.28 22.77 -7.34
N GLU A 150 -28.38 22.76 -6.36
CA GLU A 150 -28.67 22.38 -4.98
C GLU A 150 -29.56 23.42 -4.28
N GLU A 151 -29.34 24.70 -4.56
CA GLU A 151 -30.20 25.81 -4.10
C GLU A 151 -31.62 25.73 -4.69
N VAL A 152 -31.75 25.51 -6.01
CA VAL A 152 -33.06 25.36 -6.68
C VAL A 152 -33.81 24.09 -6.22
N SER A 153 -33.08 22.99 -5.99
CA SER A 153 -33.61 21.74 -5.42
C SER A 153 -34.21 21.95 -4.03
N SER A 154 -33.50 22.70 -3.17
CA SER A 154 -33.95 22.98 -1.80
C SER A 154 -35.21 23.87 -1.73
N LEU A 155 -35.49 24.64 -2.77
CA LEU A 155 -36.64 25.55 -2.87
C LEU A 155 -37.90 24.89 -3.47
N ASN A 156 -37.78 23.80 -4.24
CA ASN A 156 -38.91 23.15 -4.92
C ASN A 156 -38.82 21.60 -4.88
N PRO A 157 -39.19 20.95 -3.77
CA PRO A 157 -39.17 19.49 -3.66
C PRO A 157 -40.20 18.77 -4.57
N PHE A 158 -41.20 19.48 -5.09
CA PHE A 158 -42.33 18.89 -5.83
C PHE A 158 -42.13 18.77 -7.35
N SER A 159 -41.17 19.49 -7.96
CA SER A 159 -41.05 19.53 -9.43
C SER A 159 -40.23 18.39 -10.04
N PHE A 160 -39.34 17.75 -9.27
CA PHE A 160 -38.44 16.72 -9.80
C PHE A 160 -39.16 15.38 -10.06
N HIS A 161 -40.21 15.08 -9.31
CA HIS A 161 -41.02 13.87 -9.49
C HIS A 161 -41.86 13.91 -10.78
N ALA A 162 -42.19 15.10 -11.31
CA ALA A 162 -42.94 15.23 -12.55
C ALA A 162 -42.07 15.03 -13.80
N PHE A 163 -40.77 15.32 -13.74
CA PHE A 163 -39.88 15.18 -14.88
C PHE A 163 -39.49 13.71 -15.14
N PHE A 164 -39.31 12.91 -14.09
CA PHE A 164 -39.03 11.46 -14.22
C PHE A 164 -40.27 10.60 -14.51
N ALA A 165 -41.48 11.14 -14.36
CA ALA A 165 -42.72 10.41 -14.68
C ALA A 165 -43.13 10.54 -16.17
N THR A 166 -42.42 11.34 -16.96
CA THR A 166 -42.79 11.65 -18.37
C THR A 166 -41.70 11.28 -19.39
N VAL A 167 -40.72 10.45 -19.00
CA VAL A 167 -39.75 9.78 -19.89
C VAL A 167 -39.68 8.31 -19.48
#